data_AF-A0A8T3Q1D4-F1
#
_entry.id   AF-A0A8T3Q1D4-F1
#
_cell.length_a   1.000
_cell.length_b   1.000
_cell.length_c   1.000
_cell.angle_alpha   90.00
_cell.angle_beta   90.00
_cell.angle_gamma   90.00
#
_symmetry.space_group_name_H-M   'P 1'
#
loop_
_entity.id
_entity.type
_entity.pdbx_description
1 polymer ?
#
loop_
_entity_poly.entity_id
_entity_poly.type
_entity_poly.pdbx_seq_one_letter_code
_entity_poly.pdbx_strand_id
1 'polypeptide(L)'
;MKNEAIIFHRRRGWAEPLDASLDANGVDRRTFEAMNAAVVDALPGFRRYLRAKARLLGSGGIDGGLPWWDLAAPVGDGSLAIVPWPAACTLVLDTFASYSPALAAVARRAFEGRWIDTEAREGKRAGGFTMPMRGDESRILMNFTPSPDGACTLAHELGHAYHTVQLAPRTALQREPPMTLDETASIFCETLLRKEALARADAVTIPARGSRCSTRTSSLPYR
;
A
#
# COMPACT_ATOMS: atom_id res chain seq x y z
N MET A 1 15.58 19.22 6.79
CA MET A 1 15.83 19.87 5.47
C MET A 1 16.90 19.12 4.69
N LYS A 2 16.86 19.16 3.35
CA LYS A 2 17.84 18.48 2.47
C LYS A 2 19.30 18.95 2.73
N ASN A 3 19.49 20.23 3.03
CA ASN A 3 20.82 20.81 3.30
C ASN A 3 21.41 20.37 4.64
N GLU A 4 20.57 20.22 5.67
CA GLU A 4 21.03 19.75 6.99
C GLU A 4 21.57 18.32 6.89
N ALA A 5 20.84 17.43 6.21
CA ALA A 5 21.27 16.05 6.00
C ALA A 5 22.63 15.99 5.29
N ILE A 6 22.82 16.76 4.21
CA ILE A 6 24.10 16.84 3.48
C ILE A 6 25.25 17.29 4.41
N ILE A 7 25.01 18.31 5.24
CA ILE A 7 26.01 18.81 6.19
C ILE A 7 26.34 17.74 7.24
N PHE A 8 25.33 17.06 7.80
CA PHE A 8 25.53 16.00 8.78
C PHE A 8 26.29 14.81 8.19
N HIS A 9 25.94 14.36 6.99
CA HIS A 9 26.63 13.24 6.33
C HIS A 9 28.09 13.59 6.06
N ARG A 10 28.38 14.79 5.55
CA ARG A 10 29.76 15.26 5.35
C ARG A 10 30.55 15.30 6.66
N ARG A 11 29.94 15.81 7.75
CA ARG A 11 30.59 15.84 9.08
C ARG A 11 30.84 14.44 9.66
N ARG A 12 30.08 13.43 9.24
CA ARG A 12 30.27 12.02 9.61
C ARG A 12 31.25 11.29 8.68
N GLY A 13 31.88 11.97 7.74
CA GLY A 13 32.89 11.39 6.84
C GLY A 13 32.32 10.67 5.62
N TRP A 14 31.02 10.77 5.34
CA TRP A 14 30.44 10.23 4.11
C TRP A 14 30.81 11.09 2.90
N ALA A 15 31.16 10.44 1.79
CA ALA A 15 31.49 11.12 0.54
C ALA A 15 30.22 11.70 -0.11
N GLU A 16 29.17 10.89 -0.22
CA GLU A 16 27.86 11.29 -0.71
C GLU A 16 26.75 11.01 0.31
N PRO A 17 25.65 11.79 0.32
CA PRO A 17 24.50 11.49 1.16
C PRO A 17 23.89 10.10 0.90
N LEU A 18 24.01 9.60 -0.35
CA LEU A 18 23.55 8.27 -0.74
C LEU A 18 24.29 7.16 0.01
N ASP A 19 25.59 7.31 0.25
CA ASP A 19 26.42 6.25 0.87
C ASP A 19 25.92 5.89 2.27
N ALA A 20 25.50 6.90 3.05
CA ALA A 20 24.94 6.67 4.37
C ALA A 20 23.60 5.91 4.33
N SER A 21 22.77 6.16 3.31
CA SER A 21 21.51 5.43 3.12
C SER A 21 21.75 3.99 2.66
N LEU A 22 22.75 3.78 1.80
CA LEU A 22 23.17 2.46 1.33
C LEU A 22 23.68 1.60 2.49
N ASP A 23 24.57 2.15 3.31
CA ASP A 23 25.10 1.49 4.51
C ASP A 23 23.99 1.11 5.49
N ALA A 24 23.11 2.06 5.83
CA ALA A 24 21.98 1.82 6.73
C ALA A 24 21.00 0.74 6.23
N ASN A 25 20.95 0.50 4.92
CA ASN A 25 20.11 -0.53 4.31
C ASN A 25 20.85 -1.82 3.94
N GLY A 26 22.16 -1.90 4.18
CA GLY A 26 22.98 -3.04 3.78
C GLY A 26 23.00 -3.26 2.26
N VAL A 27 22.88 -2.19 1.47
CA VAL A 27 22.82 -2.24 0.01
C VAL A 27 24.11 -1.68 -0.56
N ASP A 28 24.81 -2.42 -1.41
CA ASP A 28 25.98 -1.88 -2.09
C ASP A 28 25.58 -0.93 -3.23
N ARG A 29 26.49 -0.02 -3.60
CA ARG A 29 26.25 0.99 -4.64
C ARG A 29 25.91 0.38 -6.01
N ARG A 30 26.57 -0.71 -6.37
CA ARG A 30 26.34 -1.38 -7.67
C ARG A 30 24.91 -1.96 -7.73
N THR A 31 24.42 -2.52 -6.63
CA THR A 31 23.06 -3.04 -6.50
C THR A 31 22.04 -1.92 -6.62
N PHE A 32 22.26 -0.78 -5.94
CA PHE A 32 21.40 0.39 -6.09
C PHE A 32 21.39 0.95 -7.52
N GLU A 33 22.56 1.08 -8.14
CA GLU A 33 22.68 1.59 -9.51
C GLU A 33 21.99 0.66 -10.52
N ALA A 34 22.11 -0.66 -10.34
CA ALA A 34 21.41 -1.64 -11.17
C ALA A 34 19.87 -1.53 -11.02
N MET A 35 19.38 -1.42 -9.78
CA MET A 35 17.95 -1.19 -9.51
C MET A 35 17.47 0.12 -10.16
N ASN A 36 18.23 1.21 -9.98
CA ASN A 36 17.86 2.52 -10.51
C ASN A 36 17.89 2.53 -12.05
N ALA A 37 18.85 1.86 -12.67
CA ALA A 37 18.87 1.67 -14.13
C ALA A 37 17.62 0.93 -14.61
N ALA A 38 17.24 -0.17 -13.95
CA ALA A 38 16.02 -0.91 -14.29
C ALA A 38 14.74 -0.04 -14.14
N VAL A 39 14.67 0.82 -13.12
CA VAL A 39 13.58 1.78 -12.96
C VAL A 39 13.54 2.77 -14.12
N VAL A 40 14.69 3.35 -14.49
CA VAL A 40 14.81 4.30 -15.61
C VAL A 40 14.40 3.65 -16.94
N ASP A 41 14.84 2.42 -17.18
CA ASP A 41 14.51 1.64 -18.38
C ASP A 41 13.02 1.31 -18.47
N ALA A 42 12.32 1.19 -17.34
CA ALA A 42 10.88 0.97 -17.28
C ALA A 42 10.03 2.25 -17.49
N LEU A 43 10.62 3.45 -17.37
CA LEU A 43 9.89 4.72 -17.48
C LEU A 43 9.11 4.89 -18.79
N PRO A 44 9.57 4.46 -19.98
CA PRO A 44 8.75 4.51 -21.19
C PRO A 44 7.42 3.75 -21.05
N GLY A 45 7.43 2.59 -20.38
CA GLY A 45 6.21 1.81 -20.10
C GLY A 45 5.26 2.54 -19.16
N PHE A 46 5.81 3.12 -18.08
CA PHE A 46 5.03 3.93 -17.13
C PHE A 46 4.42 5.17 -17.80
N ARG A 47 5.19 5.87 -18.65
CA ARG A 47 4.69 7.00 -19.46
C ARG A 47 3.60 6.57 -20.44
N ARG A 48 3.70 5.37 -21.04
CA ARG A 48 2.64 4.80 -21.89
C ARG A 48 1.34 4.61 -21.10
N TYR A 49 1.43 4.08 -19.88
CA TYR A 49 0.28 3.94 -18.99
C TYR A 49 -0.37 5.30 -18.67
N LEU A 50 0.40 6.31 -18.27
CA LEU A 50 -0.14 7.63 -17.95
C LEU A 50 -0.83 8.30 -19.14
N ARG A 51 -0.27 8.16 -20.36
CA ARG A 51 -0.92 8.66 -21.58
C ARG A 51 -2.21 7.90 -21.91
N ALA A 52 -2.25 6.59 -21.68
CA ALA A 52 -3.46 5.81 -21.86
C ALA A 52 -4.56 6.26 -20.87
N LYS A 53 -4.19 6.47 -19.60
CA LYS A 53 -5.08 7.02 -18.57
C LYS A 53 -5.63 8.40 -18.98
N ALA A 54 -4.79 9.31 -19.47
CA ALA A 54 -5.21 10.62 -19.94
C ALA A 54 -6.29 10.53 -21.04
N ARG A 55 -6.08 9.65 -22.03
CA ARG A 55 -7.07 9.41 -23.10
C ARG A 55 -8.40 8.88 -22.56
N LEU A 56 -8.37 7.97 -21.59
CA LEU A 56 -9.57 7.36 -21.01
C LEU A 56 -10.38 8.36 -20.17
N LEU A 57 -9.70 9.29 -19.49
CA LEU A 57 -10.35 10.35 -18.72
C LEU A 57 -10.83 11.52 -19.60
N GLY A 58 -10.51 11.50 -20.90
CA GLY A 58 -10.73 12.65 -21.78
C GLY A 58 -9.90 13.87 -21.39
N SER A 59 -8.90 13.72 -20.53
CA SER A 59 -8.04 14.81 -20.09
C SER A 59 -7.02 15.13 -21.17
N GLY A 60 -7.28 16.21 -21.90
CA GLY A 60 -6.37 16.80 -22.88
C GLY A 60 -5.34 17.70 -22.22
N GLY A 61 -4.55 17.18 -21.27
CA GLY A 61 -3.43 17.93 -20.69
C GLY A 61 -2.42 18.38 -21.75
N ILE A 62 -1.41 19.16 -21.35
CA ILE A 62 -0.36 19.65 -22.26
C ILE A 62 0.26 18.45 -23.01
N ASP A 63 0.27 18.51 -24.35
CA ASP A 63 0.78 17.48 -25.25
C ASP A 63 0.19 16.06 -25.05
N GLY A 64 -1.05 15.97 -24.54
CA GLY A 64 -1.71 14.69 -24.27
C GLY A 64 -1.16 13.96 -23.03
N GLY A 65 -0.47 14.68 -22.15
CA GLY A 65 -0.07 14.20 -20.83
C GLY A 65 -1.22 14.19 -19.81
N LEU A 66 -1.10 13.35 -18.78
CA LEU A 66 -2.03 13.35 -17.64
C LEU A 66 -1.68 14.53 -16.70
N PRO A 67 -2.60 15.46 -16.43
CA PRO A 67 -2.38 16.51 -15.45
C PRO A 67 -2.12 15.93 -14.05
N TRP A 68 -1.34 16.65 -13.22
CA TRP A 68 -0.94 16.12 -11.91
C TRP A 68 -2.11 15.88 -10.97
N TRP A 69 -3.17 16.71 -11.05
CA TRP A 69 -4.39 16.54 -10.24
C TRP A 69 -5.22 15.33 -10.67
N ASP A 70 -5.02 14.80 -11.89
CA ASP A 70 -5.70 13.61 -12.40
C ASP A 70 -4.91 12.31 -12.11
N LEU A 71 -3.73 12.39 -11.47
CA LEU A 71 -2.91 11.21 -11.16
C LEU A 71 -3.70 10.17 -10.34
N ALA A 72 -4.49 10.64 -9.36
CA ALA A 72 -5.31 9.80 -8.50
C ALA A 72 -6.75 9.60 -9.02
N ALA A 73 -7.15 10.25 -10.12
CA ALA A 73 -8.50 10.14 -10.64
C ALA A 73 -8.81 8.69 -11.09
N PRO A 74 -9.94 8.10 -10.69
CA PRO A 74 -10.31 6.75 -11.13
C PRO A 74 -10.68 6.76 -12.61
N VAL A 75 -10.37 5.67 -13.30
CA VAL A 75 -10.78 5.44 -14.70
C VAL A 75 -11.96 4.48 -14.70
N GLY A 76 -13.02 4.78 -15.46
CA GLY A 76 -14.23 3.95 -15.54
C GLY A 76 -15.50 4.75 -15.37
N ASP A 77 -16.56 4.12 -14.86
CA ASP A 77 -17.86 4.76 -14.59
C ASP A 77 -17.84 5.71 -13.38
N GLY A 78 -16.68 5.92 -12.76
CA GLY A 78 -16.50 6.78 -11.60
C GLY A 78 -17.06 6.20 -10.31
N SER A 79 -17.62 4.98 -10.32
CA SER A 79 -18.05 4.30 -9.10
C SER A 79 -16.82 3.74 -8.39
N LEU A 80 -16.36 4.46 -7.37
CA LEU A 80 -15.40 3.89 -6.42
C LEU A 80 -16.14 2.83 -5.61
N ALA A 81 -15.64 1.59 -5.62
CA ALA A 81 -16.16 0.55 -4.77
C ALA A 81 -16.03 1.00 -3.31
N ILE A 82 -17.16 1.20 -2.64
CA ILE A 82 -17.14 1.48 -1.20
C ILE A 82 -16.83 0.16 -0.51
N VAL A 83 -15.74 0.12 0.23
CA VAL A 83 -15.35 -1.04 1.05
C VAL A 83 -15.42 -0.62 2.52
N PRO A 84 -16.55 -0.82 3.20
CA PRO A 84 -16.68 -0.49 4.62
C PRO A 84 -15.67 -1.27 5.47
N TRP A 85 -15.33 -0.75 6.65
CA TRP A 85 -14.35 -1.37 7.55
C TRP A 85 -14.59 -2.88 7.79
N PRO A 86 -15.82 -3.35 8.12
CA PRO A 86 -16.05 -4.78 8.28
C PRO A 86 -15.75 -5.60 7.02
N ALA A 87 -16.10 -5.08 5.85
CA ALA A 87 -15.82 -5.72 4.57
C ALA A 87 -14.32 -5.75 4.26
N ALA A 88 -13.59 -4.69 4.61
CA ALA A 88 -12.13 -4.64 4.48
C ALA A 88 -11.46 -5.67 5.40
N CYS A 89 -11.90 -5.79 6.66
CA CYS A 89 -11.38 -6.80 7.59
C CYS A 89 -11.60 -8.23 7.08
N THR A 90 -12.82 -8.54 6.61
CA THR A 90 -13.13 -9.85 6.04
C THR A 90 -12.29 -10.12 4.79
N LEU A 91 -12.21 -9.16 3.87
CA LEU A 91 -11.42 -9.29 2.65
C LEU A 91 -9.94 -9.59 2.95
N VAL A 92 -9.34 -8.82 3.86
CA VAL A 92 -7.94 -9.02 4.25
C VAL A 92 -7.76 -10.36 4.96
N LEU A 93 -8.65 -10.73 5.89
CA LEU A 93 -8.58 -11.99 6.62
C LEU A 93 -8.69 -13.20 5.69
N ASP A 94 -9.65 -13.18 4.77
CA ASP A 94 -9.85 -14.27 3.79
C ASP A 94 -8.67 -14.39 2.83
N THR A 95 -8.16 -13.26 2.34
CA THR A 95 -6.96 -13.21 1.49
C THR A 95 -5.75 -13.78 2.22
N PHE A 96 -5.56 -13.43 3.49
CA PHE A 96 -4.45 -13.96 4.26
C PHE A 96 -4.64 -15.44 4.56
N ALA A 97 -5.87 -15.90 4.82
CA ALA A 97 -6.18 -17.29 5.09
C ALA A 97 -5.98 -18.19 3.86
N SER A 98 -6.26 -17.68 2.65
CA SER A 98 -6.02 -18.43 1.41
C SER A 98 -4.53 -18.63 1.12
N TYR A 99 -3.66 -17.76 1.64
CA TYR A 99 -2.21 -17.87 1.50
C TYR A 99 -1.54 -18.61 2.67
N SER A 100 -1.80 -18.19 3.91
CA SER A 100 -1.12 -18.72 5.10
C SER A 100 -1.99 -18.62 6.36
N PRO A 101 -2.33 -19.76 7.01
CA PRO A 101 -3.05 -19.76 8.27
C PRO A 101 -2.36 -18.94 9.38
N ALA A 102 -1.03 -18.91 9.39
CA ALA A 102 -0.26 -18.14 10.37
C ALA A 102 -0.42 -16.62 10.17
N LEU A 103 -0.44 -16.15 8.92
CA LEU A 103 -0.67 -14.74 8.60
C LEU A 103 -2.09 -14.31 8.98
N ALA A 104 -3.09 -15.13 8.66
CA ALA A 104 -4.48 -14.89 9.05
C ALA A 104 -4.66 -14.88 10.58
N ALA A 105 -3.93 -15.73 11.30
CA ALA A 105 -3.96 -15.75 12.77
C ALA A 105 -3.46 -14.42 13.38
N VAL A 106 -2.43 -13.80 12.80
CA VAL A 106 -1.96 -12.48 13.25
C VAL A 106 -3.01 -11.41 12.98
N ALA A 107 -3.62 -11.39 11.80
CA ALA A 107 -4.68 -10.43 11.49
C ALA A 107 -5.88 -10.58 12.43
N ARG A 108 -6.33 -11.81 12.67
CA ARG A 108 -7.42 -12.11 13.63
C ARG A 108 -7.08 -11.58 15.02
N ARG A 109 -5.87 -11.87 15.51
CA ARG A 109 -5.40 -11.43 16.82
C ARG A 109 -5.32 -9.89 16.90
N ALA A 110 -4.91 -9.22 15.83
CA ALA A 110 -4.87 -7.76 15.77
C ALA A 110 -6.28 -7.14 15.86
N PHE A 111 -7.28 -7.75 15.21
CA PHE A 111 -8.68 -7.30 15.29
C PHE A 111 -9.29 -7.55 16.68
N GLU A 112 -9.19 -8.78 17.18
CA GLU A 112 -9.73 -9.17 18.50
C GLU A 112 -9.05 -8.41 19.65
N GLY A 113 -7.73 -8.25 19.55
CA GLY A 113 -6.91 -7.53 20.51
C GLY A 113 -6.99 -6.00 20.42
N ARG A 114 -7.79 -5.45 19.48
CA ARG A 114 -7.94 -4.00 19.24
C ARG A 114 -6.59 -3.29 19.04
N TRP A 115 -5.72 -3.86 18.21
CA TRP A 115 -4.41 -3.28 17.92
C TRP A 115 -4.47 -2.05 17.01
N ILE A 116 -5.59 -1.88 16.31
CA ILE A 116 -5.72 -0.96 15.18
C ILE A 116 -6.56 0.25 15.59
N ASP A 117 -5.97 1.43 15.53
CA ASP A 117 -6.65 2.71 15.65
C ASP A 117 -6.97 3.26 14.24
N THR A 118 -8.24 3.11 13.81
CA THR A 118 -8.65 3.26 12.40
C THR A 118 -9.30 4.60 12.04
N GLU A 119 -10.05 5.21 12.97
CA GLU A 119 -10.89 6.37 12.70
C GLU A 119 -10.04 7.63 12.48
N ALA A 120 -10.32 8.38 11.41
CA ALA A 120 -9.71 9.68 11.18
C ALA A 120 -10.33 10.71 12.13
N ARG A 121 -9.48 11.46 12.84
CA ARG A 121 -9.90 12.46 13.84
C ARG A 121 -9.05 13.72 13.71
N GLU A 122 -9.62 14.87 14.08
CA GLU A 122 -8.87 16.11 14.15
C GLU A 122 -7.65 15.95 15.06
N GLY A 123 -6.48 16.43 14.61
CA GLY A 123 -5.21 16.28 15.33
C GLY A 123 -4.57 14.89 15.26
N LYS A 124 -5.23 13.86 14.69
CA LYS A 124 -4.61 12.55 14.46
C LYS A 124 -3.59 12.64 13.32
N ARG A 125 -2.43 12.01 13.49
CA ARG A 125 -1.39 11.93 12.46
C ARG A 125 -1.93 11.24 11.21
N ALA A 126 -1.69 11.84 10.04
CA ALA A 126 -2.10 11.28 8.75
C ALA A 126 -1.30 10.02 8.37
N GLY A 127 -1.86 9.21 7.47
CA GLY A 127 -1.23 7.99 6.94
C GLY A 127 -1.55 6.73 7.76
N GLY A 128 -0.72 5.71 7.56
CA GLY A 128 -0.67 4.47 8.32
C GLY A 128 0.74 4.21 8.85
N PHE A 129 0.87 3.58 10.01
CA PHE A 129 2.11 2.95 10.45
C PHE A 129 1.84 1.86 11.47
N THR A 130 2.79 0.93 11.56
CA THR A 130 2.83 -0.13 12.55
C THR A 130 4.02 0.08 13.46
N MET A 131 3.82 -0.06 14.77
CA MET A 131 4.89 -0.02 15.75
C MET A 131 4.93 -1.32 16.56
N PRO A 132 6.09 -1.97 16.70
CA PRO A 132 6.25 -3.06 17.65
C PRO A 132 6.09 -2.52 19.08
N MET A 133 5.51 -3.33 19.97
CA MET A 133 5.21 -2.93 21.35
C MET A 133 5.86 -3.87 22.37
N ARG A 134 5.15 -4.91 22.83
CA ARG A 134 5.66 -5.87 23.83
C ARG A 134 5.61 -7.27 23.25
N GLY A 135 6.71 -8.00 23.37
CA GLY A 135 6.80 -9.37 22.87
C GLY A 135 6.65 -9.41 21.35
N ASP A 136 5.55 -9.99 20.90
CA ASP A 136 5.13 -10.15 19.51
C ASP A 136 3.93 -9.24 19.15
N GLU A 137 3.49 -8.37 20.05
CA GLU A 137 2.40 -7.42 19.76
C GLU A 137 2.88 -6.19 19.00
N SER A 138 2.00 -5.69 18.13
CA SER A 138 2.14 -4.39 17.48
C SER A 138 0.95 -3.48 17.78
N ARG A 139 1.10 -2.18 17.54
CA ARG A 139 0.00 -1.22 17.42
C ARG A 139 0.01 -0.61 16.04
N ILE A 140 -1.16 -0.53 15.43
CA ILE A 140 -1.35 -0.03 14.08
C ILE A 140 -2.15 1.27 14.20
N LEU A 141 -1.59 2.36 13.69
CA LEU A 141 -2.34 3.58 13.47
C LEU A 141 -2.64 3.65 11.98
N MET A 142 -3.90 3.89 11.61
CA MET A 142 -4.25 4.24 10.25
C MET A 142 -5.43 5.20 10.23
N ASN A 143 -5.57 5.93 9.13
CA ASN A 143 -6.77 6.72 8.84
C ASN A 143 -7.55 5.99 7.75
N PHE A 144 -8.43 5.08 8.16
CA PHE A 144 -9.12 4.20 7.23
C PHE A 144 -10.11 4.98 6.37
N THR A 145 -9.97 4.84 5.05
CA THR A 145 -10.92 5.36 4.06
C THR A 145 -11.70 4.18 3.47
N PRO A 146 -13.05 4.17 3.48
CA PRO A 146 -13.88 3.07 2.98
C PRO A 146 -13.72 2.78 1.47
N SER A 147 -12.64 2.12 1.10
CA SER A 147 -12.16 1.98 -0.28
C SER A 147 -11.20 0.79 -0.42
N PRO A 148 -10.92 0.32 -1.67
CA PRO A 148 -9.91 -0.71 -1.90
C PRO A 148 -8.52 -0.28 -1.41
N ASP A 149 -8.17 1.00 -1.57
CA ASP A 149 -6.89 1.54 -1.08
C ASP A 149 -6.83 1.49 0.45
N GLY A 150 -7.92 1.77 1.15
CA GLY A 150 -8.00 1.62 2.61
C GLY A 150 -7.80 0.17 3.06
N ALA A 151 -8.35 -0.81 2.33
CA ALA A 151 -8.10 -2.23 2.59
C ALA A 151 -6.64 -2.63 2.27
N CYS A 152 -6.04 -2.03 1.24
CA CYS A 152 -4.64 -2.21 0.90
C CYS A 152 -3.70 -1.69 2.00
N THR A 153 -3.96 -0.49 2.53
CA THR A 153 -3.24 0.04 3.70
C THR A 153 -3.41 -0.87 4.92
N LEU A 154 -4.61 -1.39 5.17
CA LEU A 154 -4.80 -2.35 6.27
C LEU A 154 -3.93 -3.60 6.09
N ALA A 155 -3.90 -4.17 4.88
CA ALA A 155 -3.05 -5.32 4.58
C ALA A 155 -1.55 -5.01 4.72
N HIS A 156 -1.13 -3.82 4.28
CA HIS A 156 0.23 -3.31 4.43
C HIS A 156 0.68 -3.32 5.90
N GLU A 157 -0.09 -2.66 6.77
CA GLU A 157 0.23 -2.56 8.19
C GLU A 157 0.20 -3.91 8.91
N LEU A 158 -0.75 -4.78 8.55
CA LEU A 158 -0.79 -6.14 9.09
C LEU A 158 0.40 -6.99 8.62
N GLY A 159 1.01 -6.68 7.47
CA GLY A 159 2.27 -7.26 7.03
C GLY A 159 3.43 -6.91 7.97
N HIS A 160 3.54 -5.66 8.41
CA HIS A 160 4.51 -5.26 9.43
C HIS A 160 4.24 -5.93 10.79
N ALA A 161 2.97 -6.03 11.19
CA ALA A 161 2.60 -6.73 12.42
C ALA A 161 2.98 -8.22 12.35
N TYR A 162 2.79 -8.86 11.20
CA TYR A 162 3.24 -10.23 10.97
C TYR A 162 4.76 -10.34 11.06
N HIS A 163 5.50 -9.41 10.45
CA HIS A 163 6.97 -9.41 10.53
C HIS A 163 7.45 -9.27 11.99
N THR A 164 6.81 -8.41 12.78
CA THR A 164 7.08 -8.27 14.22
C THR A 164 6.88 -9.60 14.97
N VAL A 165 5.81 -10.34 14.66
CA VAL A 165 5.56 -11.66 15.24
C VAL A 165 6.68 -12.65 14.87
N GLN A 166 7.15 -12.65 13.63
CA GLN A 166 8.25 -13.54 13.20
C GLN A 166 9.59 -13.20 13.85
N LEU A 167 9.81 -11.92 14.18
CA LEU A 167 11.02 -11.45 14.86
C LEU A 167 10.97 -11.64 16.37
N ALA A 168 9.80 -11.88 16.96
CA ALA A 168 9.63 -12.00 18.41
C ALA A 168 10.47 -13.07 19.13
N PRO A 169 10.89 -14.19 18.50
CA PRO A 169 11.83 -15.14 19.12
C PRO A 169 13.29 -14.67 19.11
N ARG A 170 13.64 -13.63 18.34
CA ARG A 170 15.02 -13.15 18.18
C ARG A 170 15.48 -12.33 19.38
N THR A 171 16.79 -12.16 19.56
CA THR A 171 17.33 -11.23 20.57
C THR A 171 17.03 -9.78 20.18
N ALA A 172 17.05 -8.84 21.14
CA ALA A 172 16.69 -7.44 20.88
C ALA A 172 17.47 -6.82 19.70
N LEU A 173 18.78 -7.07 19.61
CA LEU A 173 19.65 -6.57 18.53
C LEU A 173 19.34 -7.16 17.15
N GLN A 174 18.61 -8.27 17.09
CA GLN A 174 18.25 -8.96 15.86
C GLN A 174 16.82 -8.63 15.38
N ARG A 175 16.10 -7.75 16.10
CA ARG A 175 14.71 -7.35 15.77
C ARG A 175 14.61 -6.02 15.03
N GLU A 176 15.73 -5.41 14.68
CA GLU A 176 15.80 -4.14 13.96
C GLU A 176 16.30 -4.38 12.54
N PRO A 177 15.44 -4.88 11.63
CA PRO A 177 15.81 -5.01 10.23
C PRO A 177 15.92 -3.62 9.57
N PRO A 178 16.68 -3.50 8.48
CA PRO A 178 16.61 -2.31 7.64
C PRO A 178 15.21 -2.09 7.07
N MET A 179 14.83 -0.83 6.86
CA MET A 179 13.49 -0.45 6.36
C MET A 179 13.13 -1.15 5.05
N THR A 180 14.09 -1.29 4.13
CA THR A 180 13.88 -1.98 2.85
C THR A 180 13.47 -3.44 3.03
N LEU A 181 14.02 -4.12 4.04
CA LEU A 181 13.64 -5.49 4.37
C LEU A 181 12.26 -5.52 5.04
N ASP A 182 11.97 -4.55 5.90
CA ASP A 182 10.69 -4.43 6.59
C ASP A 182 9.50 -4.24 5.63
N GLU A 183 9.71 -3.48 4.55
CA GLU A 183 8.72 -3.26 3.48
C GLU A 183 8.44 -4.53 2.64
N THR A 184 9.27 -5.56 2.74
CA THR A 184 9.03 -6.81 2.00
C THR A 184 7.74 -7.49 2.48
N ALA A 185 7.49 -7.50 3.79
CA ALA A 185 6.31 -8.15 4.35
C ALA A 185 5.02 -7.37 4.04
N SER A 186 5.06 -6.04 4.16
CA SER A 186 3.92 -5.16 3.90
C SER A 186 3.52 -5.15 2.42
N ILE A 187 4.47 -4.91 1.50
CA ILE A 187 4.22 -4.90 0.04
C ILE A 187 3.79 -6.29 -0.46
N PHE A 188 4.31 -7.36 0.14
CA PHE A 188 3.85 -8.71 -0.18
C PHE A 188 2.37 -8.91 0.18
N CYS A 189 1.95 -8.46 1.37
CA CYS A 189 0.55 -8.53 1.80
C CYS A 189 -0.39 -7.69 0.92
N GLU A 190 0.04 -6.49 0.50
CA GLU A 190 -0.70 -5.72 -0.50
C GLU A 190 -0.84 -6.48 -1.82
N THR A 191 0.24 -7.14 -2.26
CA THR A 191 0.27 -7.89 -3.52
C THR A 191 -0.70 -9.06 -3.49
N LEU A 192 -0.82 -9.77 -2.36
CA LEU A 192 -1.83 -10.81 -2.15
C LEU A 192 -3.24 -10.23 -2.33
N LEU A 193 -3.53 -9.10 -1.68
CA LEU A 193 -4.84 -8.45 -1.75
C LEU A 193 -5.18 -7.99 -3.18
N ARG A 194 -4.22 -7.40 -3.89
CA ARG A 194 -4.40 -6.98 -5.30
C ARG A 194 -4.67 -8.17 -6.21
N LYS A 195 -3.93 -9.28 -6.04
CA LYS A 195 -4.13 -10.50 -6.83
C LYS A 195 -5.50 -11.11 -6.58
N GLU A 196 -5.93 -11.18 -5.33
CA GLU A 196 -7.27 -11.66 -4.96
C GLU A 196 -8.35 -10.78 -5.56
N ALA A 197 -8.20 -9.45 -5.46
CA ALA A 197 -9.15 -8.49 -6.04
C ALA A 197 -9.25 -8.63 -7.57
N LEU A 198 -8.13 -8.81 -8.27
CA LEU A 198 -8.11 -9.05 -9.72
C LEU A 198 -8.80 -10.37 -10.09
N ALA A 199 -8.50 -11.46 -9.37
CA ALA A 199 -9.13 -12.76 -9.62
C ALA A 199 -10.66 -12.70 -9.44
N ARG A 200 -11.14 -11.96 -8.44
CA ARG A 200 -12.58 -11.72 -8.23
C ARG A 200 -13.20 -10.84 -9.29
N ALA A 201 -12.48 -9.85 -9.81
CA ALA A 201 -12.96 -8.98 -10.88
C ALA A 201 -13.13 -9.76 -12.20
N ASP A 202 -12.18 -10.64 -12.54
CA ASP A 202 -12.26 -11.48 -13.74
C ASP A 202 -13.38 -12.53 -13.66
N ALA A 203 -13.77 -12.95 -12.46
CA ALA A 203 -14.91 -13.83 -12.25
C ALA A 203 -16.27 -13.14 -12.50
N VAL A 204 -16.30 -11.80 -12.52
CA VAL A 204 -17.48 -11.02 -12.92
C VAL A 204 -17.38 -10.76 -14.43
N THR A 205 -17.99 -11.63 -15.23
CA THR A 205 -18.06 -11.47 -16.69
C THR A 205 -18.68 -10.13 -17.05
N ILE A 206 -17.87 -9.18 -17.54
CA ILE A 206 -18.39 -7.92 -18.12
C ILE A 206 -19.15 -8.32 -19.40
N PRO A 207 -20.48 -8.12 -19.50
CA PRO A 207 -21.18 -8.37 -20.74
C PRO A 207 -20.59 -7.45 -21.80
N ALA A 208 -20.21 -8.00 -22.96
CA ALA A 208 -19.77 -7.21 -24.09
C ALA A 208 -20.76 -6.05 -24.34
N ARG A 209 -20.24 -4.82 -24.43
CA ARG A 209 -21.04 -3.60 -24.63
C ARG A 209 -22.02 -3.80 -25.79
N GLY A 210 -23.30 -3.99 -25.47
CA GLY A 210 -24.29 -4.36 -26.48
C GLY A 210 -25.72 -4.50 -25.99
N SER A 211 -26.14 -3.82 -24.91
CA SER A 211 -27.56 -3.66 -24.63
C SER A 211 -27.82 -2.41 -23.80
N ARG A 212 -28.70 -1.54 -24.32
CA ARG A 212 -29.15 -0.33 -23.64
C ARG A 212 -30.00 -0.77 -22.44
N CYS A 213 -29.50 -0.57 -21.23
CA CYS A 213 -30.30 -0.77 -20.02
C CYS A 213 -31.11 0.50 -19.76
N SER A 214 -32.44 0.41 -19.84
CA SER A 214 -33.34 1.53 -19.57
C SER A 214 -33.44 1.75 -18.06
N THR A 215 -33.30 3.01 -17.65
CA THR A 215 -33.39 3.44 -16.26
C THR A 215 -34.84 3.34 -15.77
N ARG A 216 -35.07 2.55 -14.71
CA ARG A 216 -36.15 2.83 -13.75
C ARG A 216 -35.56 2.97 -12.36
N THR A 217 -35.68 4.19 -11.87
CA THR A 217 -35.45 4.63 -10.50
C THR A 217 -36.51 4.04 -9.56
N SER A 218 -36.10 3.45 -8.44
CA SER A 218 -36.91 3.44 -7.22
C SER A 218 -36.02 3.59 -5.99
N SER A 219 -36.14 4.74 -5.35
CA SER A 219 -35.50 5.12 -4.10
C SER A 219 -36.23 4.51 -2.90
N LEU A 220 -35.48 3.95 -1.94
CA LEU A 220 -35.93 3.79 -0.55
C LEU A 220 -34.75 4.05 0.42
N PRO A 221 -35.01 4.66 1.60
CA PRO A 221 -33.98 5.27 2.43
C PRO A 221 -33.36 4.31 3.46
N TYR A 222 -32.13 4.62 3.85
CA TYR A 222 -31.37 4.00 4.93
C TYR A 222 -31.96 4.38 6.30
N ARG A 223 -32.05 3.41 7.22
CA ARG A 223 -32.10 3.62 8.68
C ARG A 223 -30.76 3.19 9.26
#